data_AF-A0AAT9M1R8-F1
#
_entry.id   AF-A0AAT9M1R8-F1
#
_cell.length_a   1.000
_cell.length_b   1.000
_cell.length_c   1.000
_cell.angle_alpha   90.00
_cell.angle_beta   90.00
_cell.angle_gamma   90.00
#
_symmetry.space_group_name_H-M   'P 1'
#
loop_
_entity.id
_entity.type
_entity.pdbx_description
1 polymer ?
#
loop_
_entity_poly.entity_id
_entity_poly.type
_entity_poly.pdbx_seq_one_letter_code
_entity_poly.pdbx_strand_id
1 'polypeptide(L)'
;MTDAIGAVERYKEIIGWIGDAVQEMREHDAERGVVVTTRLDDAMAATNEMLTRADQSMARIDELWLQAVGELFNERWMQVTPIPRPDTNVPPRPLEFYEAEVEKTQLALIDAIRKKGLLGR
;
A
#
# COMPACT_ATOMS: atom_id res chain seq x y z
N MET A 1 69.34 -13.55 15.00
CA MET A 1 69.28 -12.13 15.38
C MET A 1 68.00 -11.59 14.77
N THR A 2 66.95 -11.42 15.56
CA THR A 2 65.68 -10.87 15.12
C THR A 2 65.92 -9.39 14.83
N ASP A 3 65.92 -9.03 13.56
CA ASP A 3 66.06 -7.64 13.13
C ASP A 3 64.88 -6.86 13.71
N ALA A 4 65.15 -5.97 14.66
CA ALA A 4 64.11 -5.20 15.32
C ALA A 4 63.61 -4.17 14.31
N ILE A 5 62.55 -4.52 13.56
CA ILE A 5 61.86 -3.59 12.66
C ILE A 5 61.64 -2.29 13.43
N GLY A 6 62.23 -1.20 12.91
CA GLY A 6 62.17 0.11 13.54
C GLY A 6 60.71 0.52 13.77
N ALA A 7 60.45 1.28 14.84
CA ALA A 7 59.09 1.70 15.19
C ALA A 7 58.37 2.44 14.04
N VAL A 8 59.12 3.10 13.16
CA VAL A 8 58.62 3.80 11.97
C VAL A 8 58.06 2.82 10.93
N GLU A 9 58.74 1.71 10.65
CA GLU A 9 58.29 0.72 9.67
C GLU A 9 57.06 -0.03 10.18
N ARG A 10 57.01 -0.36 11.48
CA ARG A 10 55.80 -0.92 12.10
C ARG A 10 54.63 0.06 12.07
N TYR A 11 54.89 1.35 12.27
CA TYR A 11 53.85 2.37 12.17
C TYR A 11 53.28 2.47 10.74
N LYS A 12 54.15 2.46 9.72
CA LYS A 12 53.72 2.46 8.31
C LYS A 12 52.89 1.23 7.96
N GLU A 13 53.30 0.06 8.45
CA GLU A 13 52.57 -1.19 8.24
C GLU A 13 51.17 -1.15 8.87
N ILE A 14 51.06 -0.67 10.11
CA ILE A 14 49.77 -0.50 10.80
C ILE A 14 48.86 0.49 10.06
N ILE A 15 49.40 1.63 9.61
CA ILE A 15 48.62 2.61 8.84
C ILE A 15 48.19 2.03 7.49
N GLY A 16 49.02 1.21 6.86
CA GLY A 16 48.67 0.45 5.67
C GLY A 16 47.45 -0.44 5.90
N TRP A 17 47.48 -1.29 6.94
CA TRP A 17 46.35 -2.16 7.29
C TRP A 17 45.07 -1.40 7.63
N ILE A 18 45.19 -0.26 8.32
CA ILE A 18 44.02 0.60 8.60
C ILE A 18 43.45 1.16 7.30
N GLY A 19 44.32 1.59 6.37
CA GLY A 19 43.90 2.07 5.05
C GLY A 19 43.15 1.00 4.26
N ASP A 20 43.70 -0.21 4.21
CA ASP A 20 43.10 -1.35 3.52
C ASP A 20 41.74 -1.71 4.15
N ALA A 21 41.66 -1.81 5.48
CA ALA A 21 40.41 -2.10 6.19
C ALA A 21 39.32 -1.04 5.96
N VAL A 22 39.70 0.25 5.90
CA VAL A 22 38.76 1.33 5.59
C VAL A 22 38.26 1.23 4.15
N GLN A 23 39.14 0.85 3.22
CA GLN A 23 38.77 0.67 1.82
C GLN A 23 37.79 -0.50 1.65
N GLU A 24 38.08 -1.64 2.27
CA GLU A 24 37.17 -2.81 2.28
C GLU A 24 35.80 -2.45 2.91
N MET A 25 35.81 -1.70 4.02
CA MET A 25 34.57 -1.24 4.65
C MET A 25 33.74 -0.35 3.71
N ARG A 26 34.37 0.56 2.97
CA ARG A 26 33.68 1.44 2.01
C ARG A 26 33.09 0.68 0.84
N GLU A 27 33.81 -0.32 0.33
CA GLU A 27 33.32 -1.17 -0.76
C GLU A 27 32.10 -1.97 -0.30
N HIS A 28 32.18 -2.61 0.87
CA HIS A 28 31.07 -3.34 1.44
C HIS A 28 29.86 -2.45 1.77
N ASP A 29 30.09 -1.23 2.28
CA ASP A 29 29.02 -0.27 2.52
C ASP A 29 28.39 0.24 1.22
N ALA A 30 29.16 0.41 0.15
CA ALA A 30 28.63 0.77 -1.16
C ALA A 30 27.73 -0.36 -1.72
N GLU A 31 28.16 -1.62 -1.62
CA GLU A 31 27.36 -2.78 -2.01
C GLU A 31 26.05 -2.87 -1.22
N ARG A 32 26.12 -2.69 0.11
CA ARG A 32 24.93 -2.67 0.97
C ARG A 32 24.02 -1.49 0.67
N GLY A 33 24.60 -0.33 0.36
CA GLY A 33 23.89 0.87 -0.05
C GLY A 33 22.98 0.58 -1.23
N VAL A 34 23.52 -0.03 -2.29
CA VAL A 34 22.76 -0.44 -3.47
C VAL A 34 21.60 -1.38 -3.11
N VAL A 35 21.87 -2.41 -2.30
CA VAL A 35 20.82 -3.37 -1.89
C VAL A 35 19.70 -2.68 -1.12
N VAL A 36 20.04 -1.77 -0.19
CA VAL A 36 19.06 -1.06 0.61
C VAL A 36 18.25 -0.09 -0.25
N THR A 37 18.89 0.66 -1.16
CA THR A 37 18.17 1.59 -2.04
C THR A 37 17.21 0.84 -2.97
N THR A 38 17.63 -0.28 -3.56
CA THR A 38 16.75 -1.08 -4.42
C THR A 38 15.55 -1.61 -3.62
N ARG A 39 15.78 -2.15 -2.42
CA ARG A 39 14.68 -2.63 -1.56
C ARG A 39 13.72 -1.51 -1.15
N LEU A 40 14.25 -0.30 -0.93
CA LEU A 40 13.44 0.86 -0.59
C LEU A 40 12.55 1.25 -1.79
N ASP A 41 13.13 1.33 -2.98
CA ASP A 41 12.39 1.64 -4.20
C ASP A 41 11.29 0.62 -4.48
N ASP A 42 11.59 -0.68 -4.34
CA ASP A 42 10.60 -1.77 -4.50
C ASP A 42 9.45 -1.63 -3.48
N ALA A 43 9.78 -1.37 -2.20
CA ALA A 43 8.78 -1.18 -1.15
C ALA A 43 7.93 0.08 -1.37
N MET A 44 8.53 1.16 -1.85
CA MET A 44 7.82 2.39 -2.20
C MET A 44 6.89 2.17 -3.38
N ALA A 45 7.34 1.46 -4.42
CA ALA A 45 6.53 1.12 -5.57
C ALA A 45 5.32 0.26 -5.17
N ALA A 46 5.53 -0.78 -4.37
CA ALA A 46 4.46 -1.64 -3.86
C ALA A 46 3.45 -0.85 -3.01
N THR A 47 3.93 0.04 -2.14
CA THR A 47 3.07 0.90 -1.32
C THR A 47 2.24 1.84 -2.18
N ASN A 48 2.85 2.47 -3.19
CA ASN A 48 2.16 3.37 -4.09
C ASN A 48 1.09 2.66 -4.93
N GLU A 49 1.37 1.43 -5.38
CA GLU A 49 0.38 0.59 -6.06
C GLU A 49 -0.80 0.27 -5.15
N MET A 50 -0.55 -0.12 -3.90
CA MET A 50 -1.61 -0.40 -2.92
C MET A 50 -2.48 0.83 -2.64
N LEU A 51 -1.88 2.01 -2.44
CA LEU A 51 -2.62 3.26 -2.23
C LEU A 51 -3.45 3.64 -3.46
N THR A 52 -2.86 3.53 -4.66
CA THR A 52 -3.57 3.80 -5.91
C THR A 52 -4.79 2.87 -6.07
N ARG A 53 -4.64 1.58 -5.75
CA ARG A 53 -5.74 0.61 -5.78
C ARG A 53 -6.83 0.95 -4.77
N ALA A 54 -6.46 1.36 -3.56
CA ALA A 54 -7.41 1.76 -2.53
C ALA A 54 -8.22 3.01 -2.96
N ASP A 55 -7.55 4.01 -3.54
CA ASP A 55 -8.22 5.22 -4.06
C ASP A 55 -9.18 4.89 -5.20
N GLN A 56 -8.78 4.03 -6.13
CA GLN A 56 -9.65 3.56 -7.22
C GLN A 56 -10.87 2.80 -6.68
N SER A 57 -10.68 1.97 -5.66
CA SER A 57 -11.76 1.23 -5.00
C SER A 57 -12.76 2.17 -4.34
N MET A 58 -12.28 3.17 -3.60
CA MET A 58 -13.13 4.18 -2.97
C MET A 58 -13.94 4.97 -4.00
N ALA A 59 -13.32 5.40 -5.10
CA ALA A 59 -14.02 6.09 -6.18
C ALA A 59 -15.12 5.21 -6.82
N ARG A 60 -14.86 3.91 -6.98
CA ARG A 60 -15.85 2.95 -7.47
C ARG A 60 -17.01 2.76 -6.49
N ILE A 61 -16.71 2.66 -5.20
CA ILE A 61 -17.74 2.55 -4.14
C ILE A 61 -18.64 3.80 -4.13
N ASP A 62 -18.06 5.00 -4.27
CA ASP A 62 -18.81 6.25 -4.38
C ASP A 62 -19.76 6.24 -5.59
N GLU A 63 -19.30 5.76 -6.75
CA GLU A 63 -20.14 5.62 -7.93
C GLU A 63 -21.31 4.64 -7.70
N LEU A 64 -21.03 3.46 -7.13
CA LEU A 64 -22.05 2.47 -6.82
C LEU A 64 -23.10 3.00 -5.84
N TRP A 65 -22.68 3.80 -4.85
CA TRP A 65 -23.57 4.48 -3.92
C TRP A 65 -24.48 5.48 -4.64
N LEU A 66 -23.91 6.34 -5.49
CA LEU A 66 -24.68 7.31 -6.26
C LEU A 66 -25.70 6.65 -7.19
N GLN A 67 -25.32 5.54 -7.83
CA GLN A 67 -26.25 4.76 -8.65
C GLN A 67 -27.41 4.19 -7.82
N ALA A 68 -27.11 3.59 -6.67
CA ALA A 68 -28.13 3.03 -5.77
C ALA A 68 -29.10 4.10 -5.26
N VAL A 69 -28.57 5.25 -4.83
CA VAL A 69 -29.37 6.40 -4.39
C VAL A 69 -30.20 6.97 -5.54
N GLY A 70 -29.66 7.02 -6.75
CA GLY A 70 -30.39 7.47 -7.95
C GLY A 70 -31.63 6.63 -8.24
N GLU A 71 -31.54 5.30 -8.13
CA GLU A 71 -32.69 4.40 -8.27
C GLU A 71 -33.72 4.62 -7.14
N LEU A 72 -33.24 4.84 -5.91
CA LEU A 72 -34.07 5.14 -4.74
C LEU A 72 -34.72 6.54 -4.77
N PHE A 73 -34.19 7.50 -5.53
CA PHE A 73 -34.70 8.87 -5.59
C PHE A 73 -36.14 8.96 -6.14
N ASN A 74 -36.58 7.94 -6.88
CA ASN A 74 -37.98 7.82 -7.32
C ASN A 74 -38.96 7.58 -6.15
N GLU A 75 -38.46 7.25 -4.97
CA GLU A 75 -39.25 6.96 -3.77
C GLU A 75 -39.40 8.20 -2.90
N ARG A 76 -40.64 8.67 -2.74
CA ARG A 76 -41.03 9.94 -2.10
C ARG A 76 -40.69 10.07 -0.60
N TRP A 77 -40.18 9.01 0.03
CA TRP A 77 -39.93 8.91 1.47
C TRP A 77 -38.44 8.94 1.85
N MET A 78 -37.52 8.95 0.88
CA MET A 78 -36.08 8.85 1.16
C MET A 78 -35.38 10.22 1.12
N GLN A 79 -34.58 10.52 2.14
CA GLN A 79 -33.64 11.64 2.14
C GLN A 79 -32.26 11.13 1.74
N VAL A 80 -31.66 11.77 0.74
CA VAL A 80 -30.30 11.43 0.29
C VAL A 80 -29.31 11.74 1.40
N THR A 81 -28.65 10.72 1.90
CA THR A 81 -27.56 10.85 2.86
C THR A 81 -26.21 10.68 2.14
N PRO A 82 -25.15 11.37 2.59
CA PRO A 82 -23.81 11.10 2.08
C PRO A 82 -23.43 9.65 2.36
N ILE A 83 -22.42 9.15 1.65
CA ILE A 83 -21.93 7.78 1.82
C ILE A 83 -21.63 7.51 3.32
N PRO A 84 -22.13 6.40 3.89
CA PRO A 84 -21.87 6.08 5.28
C PRO A 84 -20.37 5.93 5.53
N ARG A 85 -19.92 6.33 6.73
CA ARG A 85 -18.53 6.14 7.13
C ARG A 85 -18.20 4.65 7.19
N PRO A 86 -16.97 4.24 6.85
CA PRO A 86 -16.54 2.86 6.97
C PRO A 86 -16.71 2.33 8.40
N ASP A 87 -17.20 1.11 8.55
CA ASP A 87 -17.29 0.42 9.83
C ASP A 87 -15.92 -0.15 10.22
N THR A 88 -15.37 0.30 11.35
CA THR A 88 -14.04 -0.10 11.83
C THR A 88 -14.04 -1.45 12.53
N ASN A 89 -15.21 -2.05 12.79
CA ASN A 89 -15.31 -3.36 13.46
C ASN A 89 -15.22 -4.53 12.47
N VAL A 90 -15.17 -4.25 11.17
CA VAL A 90 -15.11 -5.26 10.13
C VAL A 90 -13.72 -5.92 10.14
N PRO A 91 -13.62 -7.27 10.14
CA PRO A 91 -12.34 -7.96 10.12
C PRO A 91 -11.47 -7.56 8.91
N PRO A 92 -10.14 -7.55 9.02
CA PRO A 92 -9.29 -7.31 7.85
C PRO A 92 -9.43 -8.46 6.85
N ARG A 93 -9.73 -8.13 5.59
CA ARG A 93 -9.77 -9.07 4.46
C ARG A 93 -9.15 -8.39 3.22
N PRO A 94 -8.75 -9.16 2.19
CA PRO A 94 -8.31 -8.59 0.93
C PRO A 94 -9.35 -7.62 0.36
N LEU A 95 -8.88 -6.55 -0.28
CA LEU A 95 -9.75 -5.49 -0.81
C LEU A 95 -10.79 -6.04 -1.79
N GLU A 96 -10.38 -7.00 -2.62
CA GLU A 96 -11.19 -7.65 -3.65
C GLU A 96 -12.41 -8.37 -3.05
N PHE A 97 -12.29 -8.86 -1.80
CA PHE A 97 -13.41 -9.46 -1.09
C PHE A 97 -14.49 -8.42 -0.80
N TYR A 98 -14.10 -7.23 -0.34
CA TYR A 98 -15.06 -6.16 -0.01
C TYR A 98 -15.64 -5.52 -1.26
N GLU A 99 -14.85 -5.33 -2.31
CA GLU A 99 -15.34 -4.87 -3.61
C GLU A 99 -16.44 -5.79 -4.16
N ALA A 100 -16.18 -7.10 -4.17
CA ALA A 100 -17.16 -8.08 -4.63
C ALA A 100 -18.44 -8.07 -3.79
N GLU A 101 -18.33 -7.92 -2.46
CA GLU A 101 -19.50 -7.90 -1.58
C GLU A 101 -20.33 -6.60 -1.75
N VAL A 102 -19.68 -5.46 -1.95
CA VAL A 102 -20.35 -4.17 -2.26
C VAL A 102 -21.10 -4.26 -3.58
N GLU A 103 -20.46 -4.74 -4.65
CA GLU A 103 -21.09 -4.91 -5.96
C GLU A 103 -22.32 -5.84 -5.90
N LYS A 104 -22.14 -7.00 -5.27
CA LYS A 104 -23.23 -7.97 -5.08
C LYS A 104 -24.40 -7.37 -4.30
N THR A 105 -24.12 -6.61 -3.24
CA THR A 105 -25.15 -5.97 -2.42
C THR A 105 -25.87 -4.87 -3.19
N GLN A 106 -25.15 -4.08 -3.99
CA GLN A 106 -25.71 -3.04 -4.84
C GLN A 106 -26.66 -3.62 -5.90
N LEU A 107 -26.26 -4.69 -6.58
CA LEU A 107 -27.12 -5.40 -7.53
C LEU A 107 -28.38 -5.95 -6.87
N ALA A 108 -28.25 -6.58 -5.70
CA ALA A 108 -29.38 -7.09 -4.94
C ALA A 108 -30.36 -5.98 -4.53
N LEU A 109 -29.84 -4.80 -4.15
CA LEU A 109 -30.65 -3.62 -3.82
C LEU A 109 -31.41 -3.11 -5.05
N ILE A 110 -30.73 -2.93 -6.18
CA ILE A 110 -31.36 -2.48 -7.44
C ILE A 110 -32.46 -3.45 -7.88
N ASP A 111 -32.19 -4.76 -7.81
CA ASP A 111 -33.19 -5.79 -8.13
C ASP A 111 -34.41 -5.73 -7.20
N ALA A 112 -34.20 -5.50 -5.90
CA ALA A 112 -35.29 -5.36 -4.94
C ALA A 112 -36.16 -4.13 -5.22
N ILE A 113 -35.53 -2.99 -5.55
CA ILE A 113 -36.23 -1.75 -5.93
C ILE A 113 -37.06 -1.99 -7.20
N ARG A 114 -36.47 -2.59 -8.24
CA ARG A 114 -37.17 -2.89 -9.50
C ARG A 114 -38.35 -3.84 -9.30
N LYS A 115 -38.18 -4.89 -8.51
CA LYS A 115 -39.28 -5.82 -8.16
C LYS A 115 -40.41 -5.11 -7.42
N LYS A 116 -40.08 -4.21 -6.48
CA LYS A 116 -41.10 -3.42 -5.77
C LYS A 116 -41.80 -2.44 -6.72
N GLY A 117 -41.10 -1.79 -7.63
CA GLY A 117 -41.68 -0.92 -8.66
C GLY A 117 -42.60 -1.65 -9.65
N LEU A 118 -42.32 -2.92 -9.93
CA LEU A 118 -43.21 -3.81 -10.70
C LEU A 118 -44.46 -4.24 -9.90
N LEU A 119 -44.35 -4.34 -8.58
CA LEU A 119 -45.44 -4.74 -7.67
C LEU A 119 -46.24 -3.54 -7.11
N GLY A 120 -45.74 -2.32 -7.29
CA GLY A 120 -46.28 -1.07 -6.74
C GLY A 120 -46.74 -0.10 -7.82
N ARG A 121 -47.68 -0.52 -8.67
CA ARG A 121 -48.59 0.36 -9.41
C ARG A 121 -49.99 -0.19 -9.37
#